data_AF-A0A921UNL2-F1
#
_entry.id   AF-A0A921UNL2-F1
#
_cell.length_a   1.000
_cell.length_b   1.000
_cell.length_c   1.000
_cell.angle_alpha   90.00
_cell.angle_beta   90.00
_cell.angle_gamma   90.00
#
_symmetry.space_group_name_H-M   'P 1'
#
loop_
_entity.id
_entity.type
_entity.pdbx_description
1 polymer ?
#
loop_
_entity_poly.entity_id
_entity_poly.type
_entity_poly.pdbx_seq_one_letter_code
_entity_poly.pdbx_strand_id
1 'polypeptide(L)'
;MRASRGFLYMSEVDAGIKIVDFVGELVRHKVPDAVARRDLVMKGEKMTAAEAVRRGIVDAAMDGGVEDVVAAAVAMGEELAGRGWDGVNPANIRKATWPVLWSKVKDYGGEAPAPARPRL
;
A
#
# COMPACT_ATOMS: atom_id res chain seq x y z
N MET A 1 2.82 -4.07 10.15
CA MET A 1 1.51 -4.71 10.48
C MET A 1 1.61 -5.42 11.83
N ARG A 2 0.55 -5.51 12.65
CA ARG A 2 0.64 -6.23 13.94
C ARG A 2 0.85 -7.73 13.73
N ALA A 3 1.90 -8.31 14.30
CA ALA A 3 2.27 -9.71 14.10
C ALA A 3 1.19 -10.70 14.59
N SER A 4 0.64 -10.46 15.79
CA SER A 4 -0.23 -11.41 16.48
C SER A 4 -1.64 -11.55 15.89
N ARG A 5 -2.16 -10.53 15.20
CA ARG A 5 -3.57 -10.48 14.77
C ARG A 5 -3.81 -9.68 13.48
N GLY A 6 -2.77 -9.08 12.89
CA GLY A 6 -2.89 -8.37 11.64
C GLY A 6 -3.00 -9.34 10.47
N PHE A 7 -3.86 -9.01 9.50
CA PHE A 7 -3.96 -9.71 8.24
C PHE A 7 -4.30 -8.72 7.12
N LEU A 8 -3.85 -9.03 5.91
CA LEU A 8 -4.30 -8.41 4.68
C LEU A 8 -5.47 -9.23 4.11
N TYR A 9 -6.56 -8.57 3.76
CA TYR A 9 -7.76 -9.19 3.22
C TYR A 9 -8.42 -8.23 2.23
N MET A 10 -8.78 -8.77 1.07
CA MET A 10 -9.55 -8.08 0.04
C MET A 10 -10.93 -8.72 -0.01
N SER A 11 -11.94 -8.01 0.51
CA SER A 11 -13.30 -8.53 0.69
C SER A 11 -14.16 -8.42 -0.56
N GLU A 12 -13.64 -7.90 -1.66
CA GLU A 12 -14.40 -7.59 -2.87
C GLU A 12 -15.11 -8.82 -3.44
N VAL A 13 -14.47 -10.00 -3.43
CA VAL A 13 -15.09 -11.24 -3.90
C VAL A 13 -16.25 -11.69 -3.02
N ASP A 14 -16.10 -11.60 -1.69
CA ASP A 14 -17.14 -11.99 -0.73
C ASP A 14 -18.29 -10.98 -0.70
N ALA A 15 -18.00 -9.70 -0.95
CA ALA A 15 -18.98 -8.61 -0.99
C ALA A 15 -19.65 -8.43 -2.37
N GLY A 16 -19.22 -9.16 -3.40
CA GLY A 16 -19.73 -9.01 -4.77
C GLY A 16 -19.38 -7.66 -5.40
N ILE A 17 -18.30 -7.02 -4.95
CA ILE A 17 -17.87 -5.69 -5.41
C ILE A 17 -16.89 -5.87 -6.57
N LYS A 18 -17.11 -5.14 -7.66
CA LYS A 18 -16.19 -5.12 -8.80
C LYS A 18 -14.91 -4.35 -8.46
N ILE A 19 -13.76 -4.97 -8.69
CA ILE A 19 -12.47 -4.29 -8.66
C ILE A 19 -12.35 -3.38 -9.89
N VAL A 20 -12.15 -2.09 -9.65
CA VAL A 20 -11.91 -1.10 -10.71
C VAL A 20 -10.50 -1.20 -11.27
N ASP A 21 -10.32 -0.80 -12.52
CA ASP A 21 -9.09 -1.04 -13.30
C ASP A 21 -7.80 -0.57 -12.61
N PHE A 22 -7.82 0.60 -11.94
CA PHE A 22 -6.62 1.11 -11.27
C PHE A 22 -6.26 0.28 -10.03
N VAL A 23 -7.25 -0.25 -9.30
CA VAL A 23 -7.00 -1.15 -8.16
C VAL A 23 -6.44 -2.47 -8.67
N GLY A 24 -6.99 -3.01 -9.77
CA GLY A 24 -6.45 -4.19 -10.43
C GLY A 24 -4.97 -4.01 -10.83
N GLU A 25 -4.62 -2.85 -11.38
CA GLU A 25 -3.23 -2.52 -11.72
C GLU A 25 -2.34 -2.34 -10.49
N LEU A 26 -2.85 -1.69 -9.43
CA LEU A 26 -2.13 -1.52 -8.17
C LEU A 26 -1.76 -2.87 -7.55
N VAL A 27 -2.72 -3.80 -7.51
CA VAL A 27 -2.51 -5.14 -6.96
C VAL A 27 -1.47 -5.91 -7.78
N ARG A 28 -1.45 -5.77 -9.11
CA ARG A 28 -0.40 -6.38 -9.96
C ARG A 28 1.00 -5.92 -9.57
N HIS A 29 1.17 -4.64 -9.26
CA HIS A 29 2.47 -4.09 -8.87
C HIS A 29 2.85 -4.37 -7.41
N LYS A 30 1.88 -4.39 -6.49
CA LYS A 30 2.13 -4.57 -5.04
C LYS A 30 2.13 -6.03 -4.59
N VAL A 31 1.57 -6.92 -5.40
CA VAL A 31 1.57 -8.37 -5.17
C VAL A 31 2.10 -9.02 -6.45
N PRO A 32 3.43 -9.08 -6.68
CA PRO A 32 3.99 -9.52 -7.95
C PRO A 32 3.84 -11.03 -8.20
N ASP A 33 3.72 -11.83 -7.14
CA ASP A 33 3.45 -13.26 -7.25
C ASP A 33 2.00 -13.53 -7.69
N ALA A 34 1.85 -14.32 -8.76
CA ALA A 34 0.54 -14.59 -9.35
C ALA A 34 -0.34 -15.46 -8.45
N VAL A 35 0.27 -16.40 -7.71
CA VAL A 35 -0.44 -17.27 -6.78
C VAL A 35 -0.98 -16.44 -5.62
N ALA A 36 -0.15 -15.58 -5.02
CA ALA A 36 -0.55 -14.67 -3.97
C ALA A 36 -1.66 -13.70 -4.39
N ARG A 37 -1.62 -13.15 -5.61
CA ARG A 37 -2.72 -12.35 -6.14
C ARG A 37 -4.02 -13.12 -6.24
N ARG A 38 -3.97 -14.34 -6.80
CA ARG A 38 -5.17 -15.17 -6.93
C ARG A 38 -5.77 -15.48 -5.57
N ASP A 39 -4.93 -15.88 -4.61
CA ASP A 39 -5.38 -16.26 -3.29
C ASP A 39 -5.97 -15.04 -2.54
N LEU A 40 -5.33 -13.87 -2.60
CA LEU A 40 -5.82 -12.65 -1.98
C LEU A 40 -7.11 -12.13 -2.63
N VAL A 41 -7.16 -12.05 -3.95
CA VAL A 41 -8.21 -11.32 -4.69
C VAL A 41 -9.37 -12.23 -5.11
N MET A 42 -9.06 -13.41 -5.64
CA MET A 42 -10.07 -14.28 -6.26
C MET A 42 -10.64 -15.28 -5.26
N LYS A 43 -9.88 -15.63 -4.22
CA LYS A 43 -10.35 -16.54 -3.16
C LYS A 43 -10.70 -15.83 -1.85
N GLY A 44 -10.38 -14.54 -1.71
CA GLY A 44 -10.64 -13.79 -0.47
C GLY A 44 -9.85 -14.32 0.73
N GLU A 45 -8.70 -14.97 0.52
CA GLU A 45 -7.93 -15.54 1.63
C GLU A 45 -7.35 -14.43 2.52
N LYS A 46 -7.48 -14.59 3.85
CA LYS A 46 -6.87 -13.68 4.83
C LYS A 46 -5.40 -14.03 4.98
N MET A 47 -4.53 -13.12 4.57
CA MET A 47 -3.09 -13.31 4.64
C MET A 47 -2.54 -12.73 5.95
N THR A 48 -2.04 -13.59 6.83
CA THR A 48 -1.46 -13.16 8.11
C THR A 48 -0.29 -12.18 7.93
N ALA A 49 0.01 -11.38 8.94
CA ALA A 49 1.18 -10.48 8.91
C ALA A 49 2.49 -11.20 8.56
N ALA A 50 2.74 -12.35 9.16
CA ALA A 50 3.94 -13.15 8.87
C ALA A 50 3.98 -13.62 7.42
N GLU A 51 2.84 -14.00 6.85
CA GLU A 51 2.76 -14.42 5.46
C GLU A 51 2.90 -13.27 4.47
N ALA A 52 2.29 -12.13 4.75
CA ALA A 52 2.41 -10.93 3.92
C ALA A 52 3.87 -10.42 3.88
N VAL A 53 4.61 -10.54 4.98
CA VAL A 53 6.05 -10.26 5.02
C VAL A 53 6.84 -11.27 4.20
N ARG A 54 6.61 -12.58 4.40
CA ARG A 54 7.30 -13.63 3.62
C ARG A 54 7.09 -13.48 2.11
N ARG A 55 5.90 -13.03 1.69
CA ARG A 55 5.53 -12.80 0.29
C ARG A 55 5.96 -11.42 -0.24
N GLY A 56 6.60 -10.58 0.58
CA GLY A 56 7.12 -9.26 0.20
C GLY A 56 6.05 -8.20 -0.08
N ILE A 57 4.84 -8.37 0.45
CA ILE A 57 3.70 -7.45 0.26
C ILE A 57 3.68 -6.40 1.38
N VAL A 58 4.11 -6.79 2.58
CA VAL A 58 4.23 -5.92 3.76
C VAL A 58 5.69 -5.88 4.17
N ASP A 59 6.21 -4.68 4.47
CA ASP A 59 7.64 -4.50 4.79
C ASP A 59 8.03 -5.19 6.11
N ALA A 60 7.17 -5.11 7.13
CA ALA A 60 7.45 -5.72 8.43
C ALA A 60 6.20 -6.05 9.26
N ALA A 61 6.35 -7.07 10.10
CA ALA A 61 5.41 -7.43 11.16
C ALA A 61 6.00 -6.98 12.50
N MET A 62 5.25 -6.18 13.26
CA MET A 62 5.66 -5.69 14.57
C MET A 62 5.00 -6.53 15.65
N ASP A 63 5.81 -7.02 16.58
CA ASP A 63 5.32 -7.53 17.85
C ASP A 63 4.76 -6.38 18.70
N GLY A 64 3.87 -6.69 19.64
CA GLY A 64 3.22 -5.68 20.48
C GLY A 64 1.86 -5.19 19.97
N GLY A 65 1.55 -3.94 20.30
CA GLY A 65 0.27 -3.27 20.08
C GLY A 65 0.18 -2.53 18.75
N VAL A 66 -0.90 -1.75 18.60
CA VAL A 66 -1.08 -0.85 17.45
C VAL A 66 -0.08 0.30 17.51
N GLU A 67 0.19 0.81 18.71
CA GLU A 67 1.14 1.91 18.90
C GLU A 67 2.56 1.55 18.44
N ASP A 68 3.00 0.31 18.67
CA ASP A 68 4.31 -0.16 18.19
C ASP A 68 4.38 -0.19 16.66
N VAL A 69 3.28 -0.56 15.99
CA VAL A 69 3.18 -0.51 14.52
C VAL A 69 3.27 0.93 14.02
N VAL A 70 2.57 1.86 14.67
CA VAL A 70 2.58 3.28 14.31
C VAL A 70 3.97 3.88 14.54
N ALA A 71 4.57 3.64 15.71
CA ALA A 71 5.90 4.12 16.06
C ALA A 71 6.95 3.64 15.06
N ALA A 72 6.93 2.35 14.68
CA ALA A 72 7.85 1.82 13.67
C ALA A 72 7.65 2.45 12.29
N ALA A 73 6.39 2.68 11.87
CA ALA A 73 6.10 3.32 10.59
C ALA A 73 6.52 4.79 10.57
N VAL A 74 6.33 5.53 11.67
CA VAL A 74 6.77 6.91 11.83
C VAL A 74 8.28 7.00 11.81
N ALA A 75 8.99 6.15 12.56
CA ALA A 75 10.45 6.12 12.59
C ALA A 75 11.04 5.89 11.19
N MET A 76 10.47 4.97 10.40
CA MET A 76 10.87 4.77 9.01
C MET A 76 10.63 6.03 8.15
N GLY A 77 9.50 6.72 8.36
CA GLY A 77 9.20 7.97 7.68
C GLY A 77 10.19 9.09 8.03
N GLU A 78 10.53 9.23 9.31
CA GLU A 78 11.52 10.21 9.81
C GLU A 78 12.92 9.92 9.28
N GLU A 79 13.34 8.66 9.21
CA GLU A 79 14.61 8.26 8.61
C GLU A 79 14.69 8.70 7.13
N LEU A 80 13.62 8.45 6.36
CA LEU A 80 13.55 8.86 4.96
C LEU A 80 13.49 10.38 4.80
N ALA A 81 12.76 11.08 5.67
CA ALA A 81 12.67 12.54 5.67
C ALA A 81 14.01 13.21 6.02
N GLY A 82 14.78 12.62 6.95
CA GLY A 82 16.12 13.07 7.35
C GLY A 82 17.14 13.08 6.21
N ARG A 83 16.82 12.47 5.06
CA ARG A 83 17.64 12.55 3.84
C ARG A 83 17.59 13.90 3.13
N GLY A 84 16.70 14.81 3.56
CA GLY A 84 16.66 16.19 3.07
C GLY A 84 16.26 16.34 1.60
N TRP A 85 15.50 15.38 1.07
CA TRP A 85 15.04 15.43 -0.32
C TRP A 85 13.97 16.50 -0.54
N ASP A 86 14.02 17.18 -1.69
CA ASP A 86 12.85 17.91 -2.19
C ASP A 86 11.74 16.90 -2.49
N GLY A 87 10.64 16.95 -1.72
CA GLY A 87 9.50 16.04 -1.82
C GLY A 87 8.82 16.00 -3.20
N VAL A 88 9.02 17.02 -4.06
CA VAL A 88 8.56 17.00 -5.45
C VAL A 88 9.25 15.90 -6.25
N ASN A 89 10.54 15.65 -6.00
CA ASN A 89 11.32 14.66 -6.72
C ASN A 89 10.88 13.21 -6.43
N PRO A 90 10.81 12.70 -5.19
CA PRO A 90 10.33 11.34 -4.93
C PRO A 90 8.87 11.17 -5.36
N ALA A 91 8.04 12.21 -5.33
CA ALA A 91 6.68 12.14 -5.88
C ALA A 91 6.67 11.92 -7.40
N ASN A 92 7.50 12.66 -8.15
CA ASN A 92 7.63 12.48 -9.59
C ASN A 92 8.28 11.14 -9.95
N ILE A 93 9.31 10.71 -9.22
CA ILE A 93 9.91 9.38 -9.35
C ILE A 93 8.85 8.30 -9.14
N ARG A 94 8.00 8.42 -8.10
CA ARG A 94 6.91 7.47 -7.86
C ARG A 94 5.99 7.32 -9.07
N LYS A 95 5.59 8.43 -9.68
CA LYS A 95 4.74 8.42 -10.89
C LYS A 95 5.45 7.79 -12.08
N ALA A 96 6.73 8.13 -12.27
CA ALA A 96 7.55 7.58 -13.35
C ALA A 96 7.84 6.08 -13.19
N THR A 97 7.95 5.56 -11.97
CA THR A 97 8.15 4.14 -11.67
C THR A 97 6.91 3.30 -12.00
N TRP A 98 5.71 3.86 -11.88
CA TRP A 98 4.45 3.17 -12.16
C TRP A 98 3.59 3.93 -13.19
N PRO A 99 4.07 4.10 -14.43
CA PRO A 99 3.41 4.96 -15.41
C PRO A 99 2.06 4.38 -15.85
N VAL A 100 1.94 3.06 -15.96
CA VAL A 100 0.69 2.37 -16.32
C VAL A 100 -0.35 2.54 -15.21
N LEU A 101 0.03 2.30 -13.95
CA LEU A 101 -0.84 2.56 -12.81
C LEU A 101 -1.30 4.02 -12.82
N TRP A 102 -0.38 4.97 -12.95
CA TRP A 102 -0.69 6.39 -12.92
C TRP A 102 -1.61 6.81 -14.07
N SER A 103 -1.47 6.22 -15.26
CA SER A 103 -2.40 6.46 -16.39
C SER A 103 -3.84 5.98 -16.12
N LYS A 104 -4.01 5.03 -15.18
CA LYS A 104 -5.31 4.46 -14.79
C LYS A 104 -5.90 5.11 -13.55
N VAL A 105 -5.08 5.78 -12.73
CA VAL A 105 -5.55 6.67 -11.67
C VAL A 105 -6.18 7.89 -12.35
N LYS A 106 -7.43 7.72 -12.78
CA LYS A 106 -8.29 8.86 -13.15
C LYS A 106 -8.56 9.67 -11.88
N ASP A 107 -9.14 10.86 -12.03
CA ASP A 107 -9.74 11.63 -10.93
C ASP A 107 -10.94 10.87 -10.33
N TYR A 108 -10.66 9.76 -9.64
CA TYR A 108 -11.59 9.07 -8.75
C TYR A 108 -11.71 9.81 -7.41
N GLY A 109 -10.85 10.81 -7.17
CA GLY A 109 -11.10 11.89 -6.24
C GLY A 109 -11.55 13.10 -7.05
N GLY A 110 -12.77 13.60 -6.79
CA GLY A 110 -13.23 14.87 -7.36
C GLY A 110 -12.22 15.98 -7.06
N GLU A 111 -12.22 17.02 -7.90
CA GLU A 111 -11.43 18.25 -7.79
C GLU A 111 -11.28 18.70 -6.33
N ALA A 112 -10.23 18.23 -5.66
CA ALA A 112 -9.86 18.73 -4.35
C ALA A 112 -8.95 19.93 -4.62
N PRO A 113 -9.30 21.15 -4.19
CA PRO A 113 -8.41 22.29 -4.29
C PRO A 113 -7.09 21.94 -3.60
N ALA A 114 -5.98 22.37 -4.21
CA ALA A 114 -4.64 22.07 -3.74
C ALA A 114 -4.52 22.31 -2.22
N PRO A 115 -4.18 21.29 -1.42
CA PRO A 115 -3.96 21.52 0.01
C PRO A 115 -2.79 22.50 0.15
N ALA A 116 -2.98 23.54 0.96
CA ALA A 116 -1.91 24.42 1.38
C ALA A 116 -0.78 23.55 1.94
N ARG A 117 0.40 23.62 1.30
CA ARG A 117 1.52 22.73 1.61
C ARG A 117 1.96 22.96 3.06
N PRO A 118 1.99 21.92 3.91
CA PRO A 118 2.78 21.98 5.13
C PRO A 118 4.24 22.11 4.71
N ARG A 119 4.93 23.10 5.26
CA ARG A 119 6.40 23.09 5.30
C ARG A 119 6.78 21.98 6.26
N LEU A 120 7.35 20.90 5.75
CA LEU A 120 8.20 20.01 6.52
C LEU A 120 9.56 20.68 6.71
#